data_AF-A0A6J4T8Z4-F1
#
_entry.id   AF-A0A6J4T8Z4-F1
#
_cell.length_a   1.000
_cell.length_b   1.000
_cell.length_c   1.000
_cell.angle_alpha   90.00
_cell.angle_beta   90.00
_cell.angle_gamma   90.00
#
_symmetry.space_group_name_H-M   'P 1'
#
loop_
_entity.id
_entity.type
_entity.pdbx_description
1 polymer ?
#
loop_
_entity_poly.entity_id
_entity_poly.type
_entity_poly.pdbx_seq_one_letter_code
_entity_poly.pdbx_strand_id
1 'polypeptide(L)' 'MPESGIFAAGTLMPVSAPPIPDGALLIEDGRISAVGPLSEIRRENPEAPVRHFSGST' A
#
# COMPACT_ATOMS: atom_id res chain seq x y z
N MET A 1 16.35 -3.66 5.72
CA MET A 1 15.59 -2.47 5.29
C MET A 1 14.45 -3.00 4.43
N PRO A 2 13.16 -2.70 4.69
CA PRO A 2 12.11 -3.16 3.79
C PRO A 2 12.35 -2.55 2.41
N GLU A 3 12.15 -3.33 1.35
CA GLU A 3 12.28 -2.84 -0.03
C GLU A 3 11.28 -1.70 -0.26
N SER A 4 11.74 -0.63 -0.91
CA SER A 4 10.84 0.45 -1.34
C SER A 4 9.85 -0.10 -2.36
N GLY A 5 8.59 0.31 -2.26
CA GLY A 5 7.53 -0.20 -3.13
C GLY A 5 6.13 -0.04 -2.56
N ILE A 6 5.16 -0.42 -3.38
CA ILE A 6 3.73 -0.39 -3.04
C ILE A 6 3.35 -1.74 -2.47
N PHE A 7 2.78 -1.74 -1.28
CA PHE A 7 2.23 -2.91 -0.62
C PHE A 7 0.71 -2.81 -0.60
N ALA A 8 0.04 -3.76 -1.26
CA ALA A 8 -1.40 -3.72 -1.47
C ALA A 8 -2.10 -4.93 -0.83
N ALA A 9 -3.33 -4.73 -0.36
CA ALA A 9 -4.19 -5.77 0.17
C ALA A 9 -5.63 -5.56 -0.30
N GLY A 10 -6.45 -6.61 -0.26
CA GLY A 10 -7.89 -6.46 -0.55
C GLY A 10 -8.59 -5.50 0.41
N THR A 11 -8.05 -5.32 1.61
CA THR A 11 -8.52 -4.33 2.58
C THR A 11 -7.35 -3.91 3.48
N LEU A 12 -7.02 -2.62 3.49
CA LEU A 12 -5.99 -2.05 4.36
C LEU A 12 -6.68 -1.46 5.59
N MET A 13 -6.19 -1.82 6.78
CA MET A 13 -6.71 -1.40 8.10
C MET A 13 -5.81 -0.35 8.76
N PRO A 14 -6.02 0.95 8.51
CA PRO A 14 -5.37 1.98 9.30
C PRO A 14 -5.84 1.91 10.76
N VAL A 15 -4.94 2.23 11.69
CA VAL A 15 -5.28 2.25 13.12
C VAL A 15 -6.25 3.38 13.47
N SER A 16 -6.12 4.54 12.83
CA SER A 16 -6.83 5.78 13.19
C SER A 16 -7.74 6.32 12.08
N ALA A 17 -8.00 5.54 11.03
CA ALA A 17 -8.85 5.93 9.92
C ALA A 17 -9.73 4.74 9.48
N PRO A 18 -10.83 4.99 8.75
CA PRO A 18 -11.68 3.91 8.26
C PRO A 18 -10.91 2.90 7.39
N PRO A 19 -11.42 1.66 7.30
CA PRO A 19 -11.02 0.70 6.30
C PRO A 19 -10.91 1.24 4.88
N ILE A 20 -9.84 0.83 4.18
CA ILE A 20 -9.62 1.15 2.77
C ILE A 20 -9.75 -0.15 1.96
N PRO A 21 -10.88 -0.37 1.26
CA PRO A 21 -11.01 -1.43 0.27
C PRO A 21 -9.98 -1.25 -0.84
N ASP A 22 -9.39 -2.34 -1.32
CA ASP A 22 -8.29 -2.33 -2.30
C ASP A 22 -7.18 -1.33 -1.92
N GLY A 23 -6.87 -1.28 -0.62
CA GLY A 23 -5.95 -0.33 -0.04
C GLY A 23 -4.48 -0.71 -0.25
N ALA A 24 -3.64 0.32 -0.32
CA ALA A 24 -2.19 0.19 -0.43
C ALA A 24 -1.45 1.24 0.39
N LEU A 25 -0.19 0.95 0.66
CA LEU A 25 0.77 1.89 1.24
C LEU A 25 2.06 1.88 0.42
N LEU A 26 2.68 3.04 0.29
CA LEU A 26 4.00 3.22 -0.31
C LEU A 26 5.05 3.24 0.79
N ILE A 27 6.07 2.41 0.68
CA ILE A 27 7.27 2.47 1.50
C ILE A 27 8.42 3.10 0.71
N GLU A 28 9.06 4.09 1.32
CA GLU A 28 10.31 4.72 0.84
C GLU A 28 11.27 4.87 2.01
N ASP A 29 12.53 4.48 1.83
CA ASP A 29 13.57 4.57 2.86
C ASP A 29 13.16 3.97 4.22
N GLY A 30 12.39 2.88 4.18
CA GLY A 30 11.89 2.21 5.38
C GLY A 30 10.76 2.94 6.11
N ARG A 31 10.15 3.95 5.49
CA ARG A 31 9.04 4.74 6.05
C ARG A 31 7.82 4.68 5.16
N ILE A 32 6.64 4.81 5.77
CA ILE A 32 5.39 4.98 5.02
C ILE A 32 5.38 6.41 4.47
N SER A 33 5.38 6.53 3.15
CA SER A 33 5.35 7.81 2.44
C SER A 33 3.93 8.19 2.03
N ALA A 34 3.09 7.21 1.69
CA ALA A 34 1.68 7.42 1.34
C ALA A 34 0.81 6.21 1.74
N VAL A 35 -0.48 6.46 1.98
CA VAL A 35 -1.51 5.45 2.27
C VAL A 35 -2.80 5.85 1.56
N GLY A 36 -3.45 4.91 0.88
CA GLY A 36 -4.68 5.20 0.15
C GLY A 36 -5.17 4.03 -0.69
N PRO A 37 -6.15 4.24 -1.59
CA PRO A 37 -6.55 3.25 -2.58
C PRO A 37 -5.38 2.88 -3.50
N LEU A 38 -5.23 1.60 -3.84
CA LEU A 38 -4.15 1.11 -4.72
C LEU A 38 -4.10 1.85 -6.05
N SER A 39 -5.26 2.13 -6.64
CA SER A 39 -5.36 2.84 -7.93
C SER A 39 -4.75 4.24 -7.88
N GLU A 40 -4.86 4.94 -6.74
CA GLU A 40 -4.30 6.27 -6.54
C GLU A 40 -2.80 6.21 -6.31
N ILE A 41 -2.36 5.37 -5.36
CA ILE A 41 -0.94 5.20 -5.04
C ILE A 41 -0.14 4.77 -6.27
N ARG A 42 -0.67 3.82 -7.07
CA ARG A 42 -0.02 3.35 -8.31
C ARG A 42 -0.01 4.41 -9.41
N ARG A 43 -1.07 5.21 -9.55
CA ARG A 43 -1.13 6.29 -10.55
C ARG A 43 -0.07 7.35 -10.27
N GLU A 44 0.15 7.67 -9.01
CA GLU A 44 1.14 8.65 -8.56
C GLU A 44 2.57 8.09 -8.58
N ASN A 45 2.72 6.76 -8.48
CA ASN A 45 4.01 6.08 -8.41
C ASN A 45 4.08 4.91 -9.42
N PRO A 46 4.07 5.20 -10.74
CA PRO A 46 3.94 4.17 -11.77
C PRO A 46 5.14 3.21 -11.85
N GLU A 47 6.33 3.66 -11.43
CA GLU A 47 7.57 2.87 -11.45
C GLU A 47 7.75 2.01 -10.19
N ALA A 48 6.95 2.24 -9.14
CA ALA A 48 7.10 1.53 -7.88
C ALA A 48 6.62 0.08 -8.03
N PRO A 49 7.42 -0.92 -7.64
CA PRO A 49 7.00 -2.32 -7.70
C PRO A 49 5.82 -2.55 -6.76
N VAL A 50 4.83 -3.31 -7.23
CA VAL A 50 3.62 -3.62 -6.46
C VAL A 50 3.71 -5.03 -5.92
N ARG A 51 3.56 -5.18 -4.61
CA ARG A 51 3.43 -6.46 -3.92
C ARG A 51 2.04 -6.59 -3.30
N HIS A 52 1.33 -7.64 -3.70
CA HIS A 52 0.05 -7.99 -3.11
C HIS A 52 0.23 -8.93 -1.92
N PHE A 53 -0.41 -8.59 -0.80
CA PHE A 53 -0.63 -9.51 0.30
C PHE A 53 -1.96 -10.23 0.06
N SER A 54 -1.87 -11.48 -0.36
CA SER A 54 -3.00 -12.41 -0.34
C SER A 54 -3.29 -12.78 1.12
N GLY A 55 -4.48 -12.48 1.63
CA GLY A 55 -4.89 -12.95 2.95
C GLY A 55 -4.91 -14.48 3.00
N SER A 56 -4.45 -15.07 4.10
CA SER A 56 -4.89 -16.42 4.46
C SER A 56 -6.36 -16.30 4.83
N THR A 57 -7.22 -16.90 4.00
CA THR A 57 -8.63 -17.15 4.31
C THR A 57 -8.78 -18.02 5.54
#